data_AF-K2B8T6-F1
#
_entry.id   AF-K2B8T6-F1
#
_cell.length_a   1.000
_cell.length_b   1.000
_cell.length_c   1.000
_cell.angle_alpha   90.00
_cell.angle_beta   90.00
_cell.angle_gamma   90.00
#
_symmetry.space_group_name_H-M   'P 1'
#
loop_
_entity.id
_entity.type
_entity.pdbx_description
1 polymer ?
#
loop_
_entity_poly.entity_id
_entity_poly.type
_entity_poly.pdbx_seq_one_letter_code
_entity_poly.pdbx_strand_id
1 'polypeptide(L)'
;MKQKIENILKKKKSLNRKGFSLPETLVAILIFSIVMTMLSGSFASFLKVHIAEKNNQKALEGAQYALNLMEKTIRTSVLSTTNGSTLVFAGADQGKIKLFDNSQSKCLAYLYDSAEMKIKMLTKVTSDVDIDGCGNFSDGYVTTDLTAANIISVAADGKVSSVGDPGKISISLTVKEGNGQPMVVGTTASLRAFDPAPAPVCTAQPANATMCDGDSIGFFLDTSSTVVDSCSSPLGSNPKCEFKCNAGYVKSGNSCVPIIYTCINYPSHASVCPADISGLVANQDAIAVNTCSVPQGSDPKCEYKCDTGYVAVGNSCVLQTFSCTGSIPSNATLCAGDDTGLSTDQSRTSVDSCTAAKCEYACNAGYGLSGGACLENNVYFSGFIERSTGYGSFWYSGNGKNSMTGMRSDYAYAPTEIRYDQALKKFTGGVYAFGVPFEDDCNRFVSYEMLSSDLSIGRVPSHSDNFTLYGDNWTCGSINNTGGGIKIDPVGESISGQIYFTGGSTDVWLTPSGNSINGSGGAWGTINVEFKP
;
A
#
# COMPACT_ATOMS: atom_id res chain seq x y z
N MET A 1 101.11 77.39 65.42
CA MET A 1 100.91 75.96 65.82
C MET A 1 101.02 74.98 64.64
N LYS A 2 100.46 75.27 63.45
CA LYS A 2 100.57 74.44 62.23
C LYS A 2 102.01 74.11 61.76
N GLN A 3 102.92 75.09 61.82
CA GLN A 3 104.31 74.93 61.34
C GLN A 3 105.20 74.03 62.22
N LYS A 4 104.82 73.83 63.49
CA LYS A 4 105.54 72.96 64.42
C LYS A 4 105.16 71.48 64.23
N ILE A 5 103.96 71.21 63.70
CA ILE A 5 103.45 69.86 63.42
C ILE A 5 104.06 69.32 62.11
N GLU A 6 104.22 70.14 61.07
CA GLU A 6 104.87 69.71 59.81
C GLU A 6 106.35 69.35 59.98
N ASN A 7 107.06 70.01 60.88
CA ASN A 7 108.47 69.69 61.15
C ASN A 7 108.66 68.40 61.96
N ILE A 8 107.67 67.99 62.78
CA ILE A 8 107.72 66.70 63.48
C ILE A 8 107.40 65.55 62.51
N LEU A 9 106.54 65.77 61.52
CA LEU A 9 106.23 64.76 60.50
C LEU A 9 107.35 64.58 59.47
N LYS A 10 108.10 65.64 59.13
CA LYS A 10 109.26 65.52 58.21
C LYS A 10 110.50 64.90 58.86
N LYS A 11 110.74 65.12 60.16
CA LYS A 11 111.97 64.66 60.83
C LYS A 11 111.99 63.17 61.22
N LYS A 12 110.86 62.48 61.08
CA LYS A 12 110.75 61.03 61.33
C LYS A 12 110.97 60.16 60.07
N LYS A 13 111.46 60.74 58.96
CA LYS A 13 111.52 60.09 57.64
C LYS A 13 112.90 59.56 57.21
N SER A 14 113.91 59.56 58.07
CA SER A 14 115.22 58.92 57.78
C SER A 14 115.63 57.94 58.88
N LEU A 15 114.75 56.99 59.20
CA LEU A 15 115.19 55.77 59.88
C LEU A 15 116.11 55.03 58.90
N ASN A 16 117.38 54.89 59.30
CA ASN A 16 118.41 54.08 58.64
C ASN A 16 117.80 52.75 58.20
N ARG A 17 117.42 52.67 56.92
CA ARG A 17 117.09 51.40 56.28
C ARG A 17 118.42 50.70 56.09
N LYS A 18 118.76 49.82 57.03
CA LYS A 18 119.83 48.84 56.82
C LYS A 18 119.44 48.09 55.54
N GLY A 19 120.23 48.28 54.48
CA GLY A 19 120.08 47.48 53.27
C GLY A 19 120.21 46.00 53.63
N PHE A 20 119.50 45.15 52.89
CA PHE A 20 119.64 43.71 53.05
C PHE A 20 121.10 43.31 52.83
N SER A 21 121.62 42.48 53.71
CA SER A 21 122.91 41.83 53.50
C SER A 21 122.81 40.90 52.28
N LEU A 22 123.93 40.71 51.58
CA LEU A 22 123.99 39.83 50.40
C LEU A 22 123.49 38.37 50.67
N PRO A 23 123.72 37.78 51.86
CA PRO A 23 123.12 36.48 52.21
C PRO A 23 121.59 36.53 52.31
N GLU A 24 121.01 37.60 52.86
CA GLU A 24 119.56 37.75 52.99
C GLU A 24 118.87 37.87 51.62
N THR A 25 119.48 38.59 50.67
CA THR A 25 118.93 38.69 49.30
C THR A 25 119.02 37.35 48.56
N LEU A 26 120.11 36.58 48.74
CA LEU A 26 120.25 35.27 48.11
C LEU A 26 119.21 34.27 48.64
N VAL A 27 119.00 34.24 49.96
CA VAL A 27 117.95 33.41 50.58
C VAL A 27 116.55 33.83 50.12
N ALA A 28 116.28 35.14 50.03
CA ALA A 28 114.99 35.64 49.55
C ALA A 28 114.71 35.24 48.09
N ILE A 29 115.72 35.31 47.21
CA ILE A 29 115.60 34.87 45.81
C ILE A 29 115.35 33.36 45.72
N LEU A 30 116.02 32.56 46.55
CA LEU A 30 115.82 31.11 46.58
C LEU A 30 114.41 30.73 47.05
N ILE A 31 113.92 31.36 48.13
CA ILE A 31 112.56 31.09 48.62
C ILE A 31 111.53 31.53 47.58
N PHE A 32 111.71 32.72 47.00
CA PHE A 32 110.81 33.24 45.97
C PHE A 32 110.76 32.35 44.73
N SER A 33 111.92 31.84 44.26
CA SER A 33 111.97 30.96 43.09
C SER A 33 111.29 29.61 43.35
N ILE A 34 111.44 29.04 44.55
CA ILE A 34 110.74 27.80 44.96
C ILE A 34 109.23 28.05 45.00
N VAL A 35 108.77 29.13 45.64
CA VAL A 35 107.34 29.47 45.72
C VAL A 35 106.75 29.71 44.33
N MET A 36 107.44 30.47 43.47
CA MET A 36 106.98 30.71 42.10
C MET A 36 106.93 29.43 41.25
N THR A 37 107.86 28.50 41.46
CA THR A 37 107.84 27.20 40.78
C THR A 37 106.66 26.36 41.25
N MET A 38 106.36 26.32 42.56
CA MET A 38 105.21 25.62 43.11
C MET A 38 103.87 26.22 42.62
N LEU A 39 103.74 27.55 42.60
CA LEU A 39 102.55 28.23 42.08
C LEU A 39 102.34 27.97 40.59
N SER A 40 103.42 28.00 39.80
CA SER A 40 103.37 27.71 38.36
C SER A 40 102.95 26.27 38.09
N GLY A 41 103.46 25.31 38.87
CA GLY A 41 103.07 23.90 38.77
C GLY A 41 101.58 23.68 39.08
N SER A 42 101.08 24.29 40.17
CA SER A 42 99.66 24.23 40.53
C SER A 42 98.76 24.85 39.46
N PHE A 43 99.15 26.01 38.92
CA PHE A 43 98.39 26.69 37.86
C PHE A 43 98.35 25.88 36.56
N ALA A 44 99.47 25.26 36.18
CA ALA A 44 99.51 24.39 34.99
C ALA A 44 98.60 23.16 35.14
N SER A 45 98.53 22.56 36.34
CA SER A 45 97.60 21.47 36.64
C SER A 45 96.14 21.93 36.56
N PHE A 46 95.83 23.07 37.18
CA PHE A 46 94.49 23.68 37.13
C PHE A 46 94.05 23.97 35.69
N LEU A 47 94.93 24.52 34.85
CA LEU A 47 94.62 24.78 33.44
C LEU A 47 94.35 23.49 32.66
N LYS A 48 95.10 22.41 32.90
CA LYS A 48 94.84 21.11 32.25
C LYS A 48 93.46 20.57 32.61
N VAL A 49 93.10 20.62 33.89
CA VAL A 49 91.77 20.20 34.37
C VAL A 49 90.68 21.10 33.77
N HIS A 50 90.88 22.42 33.74
CA HIS A 50 89.91 23.35 33.19
C HIS A 50 89.69 23.17 31.67
N ILE A 51 90.76 22.91 30.90
CA ILE A 51 90.65 22.61 29.47
C ILE A 51 89.89 21.29 29.25
N ALA A 52 90.21 20.25 30.02
CA ALA A 52 89.50 18.97 29.94
C ALA A 52 88.01 19.11 30.27
N GLU A 53 87.67 19.88 31.32
CA GLU A 53 86.29 20.14 31.71
C GLU A 53 85.54 20.96 30.67
N LYS A 54 86.17 21.97 30.08
CA LYS A 54 85.58 22.78 29.00
C LYS A 54 85.30 21.96 27.74
N ASN A 55 86.19 21.03 27.42
CA ASN A 55 86.02 20.09 26.32
C ASN A 55 84.84 19.14 26.62
N ASN A 56 84.79 18.54 27.82
CA ASN A 56 83.65 17.73 28.27
C ASN A 56 82.32 18.51 28.20
N GLN A 57 82.31 19.79 28.61
CA GLN A 57 81.14 20.64 28.52
C GLN A 57 80.70 20.83 27.06
N LYS A 58 81.61 21.14 26.15
CA LYS A 58 81.31 21.29 24.72
C LYS A 58 80.78 20.00 24.12
N ALA A 59 81.33 18.85 24.54
CA ALA A 59 80.84 17.54 24.16
C ALA A 59 79.40 17.30 24.59
N LEU A 60 79.11 17.64 25.84
CA LEU A 60 77.78 17.52 26.44
C LEU A 60 76.77 18.42 25.73
N GLU A 61 77.13 19.67 25.43
CA GLU A 61 76.30 20.62 24.70
C GLU A 61 75.97 20.11 23.28
N GLY A 62 76.96 19.54 22.58
CA GLY A 62 76.75 18.92 21.27
C GLY A 62 75.81 17.71 21.31
N ALA A 63 75.97 16.84 22.32
CA ALA A 63 75.10 15.69 22.52
C ALA A 63 73.67 16.11 22.90
N GLN A 64 73.50 17.10 23.77
CA GLN A 64 72.20 17.66 24.13
C GLN A 64 71.51 18.32 22.93
N TYR A 65 72.25 19.05 22.10
CA TYR A 65 71.73 19.61 20.85
C TYR A 65 71.18 18.51 19.93
N ALA A 66 71.96 17.44 19.71
CA ALA A 66 71.53 16.32 18.88
C ALA A 66 70.29 15.62 19.47
N LEU A 67 70.26 15.35 20.78
CA LEU A 67 69.11 14.75 21.45
C LEU A 67 67.84 15.61 21.34
N ASN A 68 67.95 16.93 21.56
CA ASN A 68 66.81 17.84 21.42
C ASN A 68 66.27 17.88 19.98
N LEU A 69 67.17 17.85 18.99
CA LEU A 69 66.77 17.79 17.58
C LEU A 69 66.08 16.46 17.25
N MET A 70 66.66 15.34 17.69
CA MET A 70 66.07 14.01 17.52
C MET A 70 64.68 13.95 18.17
N GLU A 71 64.55 14.39 19.42
CA GLU A 71 63.29 14.42 20.16
C GLU A 71 62.22 15.24 19.43
N LYS A 72 62.56 16.45 18.97
CA LYS A 72 61.63 17.32 18.26
C LYS A 72 61.13 16.67 16.97
N THR A 73 62.04 16.06 16.21
CA THR A 73 61.72 15.41 14.94
C THR A 73 60.87 14.16 15.17
N ILE A 74 61.23 13.34 16.15
CA ILE A 74 60.49 12.13 16.52
C ILE A 74 59.04 12.44 16.93
N ARG A 75 58.80 13.52 17.66
CA ARG A 75 57.45 13.94 18.09
C ARG A 75 56.49 14.22 16.91
N THR A 76 56.99 14.50 15.71
CA THR A 76 56.17 14.76 14.51
C THR A 76 56.23 13.64 13.49
N SER A 77 56.93 12.55 13.80
CA SER A 77 57.27 11.51 12.83
C SER A 77 56.63 10.17 13.13
N VAL A 78 56.52 9.33 12.11
CA VAL A 78 56.24 7.90 12.25
C VAL A 78 57.58 7.17 12.28
N LEU A 79 57.73 6.14 13.13
CA LEU A 79 58.95 5.32 13.18
C LEU A 79 58.67 3.93 12.64
N SER A 80 59.66 3.35 11.96
CA SER A 80 59.56 1.99 11.43
C SER A 80 60.16 1.04 12.45
N THR A 81 59.45 -0.05 12.75
CA THR A 81 59.94 -1.12 13.62
C THR A 81 60.12 -2.38 12.79
N THR A 82 61.34 -2.88 12.69
CA THR A 82 61.61 -4.21 12.14
C THR A 82 61.32 -5.22 13.26
N ASN A 83 60.25 -6.02 13.15
CA ASN A 83 59.85 -7.10 14.07
C ASN A 83 58.95 -6.74 15.28
N GLY A 84 58.12 -5.71 15.15
CA GLY A 84 56.79 -5.70 15.77
C GLY A 84 56.67 -5.48 17.28
N SER A 85 57.69 -5.05 18.03
CA SER A 85 57.43 -4.53 19.40
C SER A 85 58.56 -3.74 20.08
N THR A 86 59.82 -3.93 19.70
CA THR A 86 60.95 -3.23 20.35
C THR A 86 61.82 -2.51 19.33
N LEU A 87 61.93 -1.19 19.46
CA LEU A 87 62.93 -0.40 18.74
C LEU A 87 64.30 -0.67 19.37
N VAL A 88 65.18 -1.39 18.68
CA VAL A 88 66.55 -1.62 19.14
C VAL A 88 67.53 -1.10 18.09
N PHE A 89 68.49 -0.28 18.51
CA PHE A 89 69.64 0.18 17.69
C PHE A 89 70.58 -0.96 17.21
N ALA A 90 70.22 -2.22 17.46
CA ALA A 90 70.99 -3.40 17.11
C ALA A 90 70.28 -4.30 16.06
N GLY A 91 69.12 -3.88 15.54
CA GLY A 91 68.35 -4.62 14.53
C GLY A 91 68.80 -4.37 13.09
N ALA A 92 68.24 -5.14 12.15
CA ALA A 92 68.57 -5.32 10.71
C ALA A 92 68.96 -4.07 9.88
N ASP A 93 68.73 -2.86 10.39
CA ASP A 93 68.99 -1.58 9.72
C ASP A 93 70.33 -0.92 10.08
N GLN A 94 71.31 -1.70 10.56
CA GLN A 94 72.69 -1.25 10.77
C GLN A 94 72.84 -0.06 11.75
N GLY A 95 72.05 -0.01 12.83
CA GLY A 95 72.18 1.05 13.84
C GLY A 95 71.56 2.40 13.44
N LYS A 96 70.49 2.37 12.63
CA LYS A 96 69.73 3.55 12.21
C LYS A 96 68.36 3.61 12.88
N ILE A 97 67.94 4.78 13.36
CA ILE A 97 66.52 5.06 13.65
C ILE A 97 65.91 5.63 12.37
N LYS A 98 65.03 4.86 11.73
CA LYS A 98 64.27 5.31 10.54
C LYS A 98 62.97 6.00 10.96
N LEU A 99 62.69 7.15 10.36
CA LEU A 99 61.46 7.88 10.63
C LEU A 99 60.98 8.66 9.40
N PHE A 100 59.67 8.84 9.32
CA PHE A 100 59.02 9.67 8.31
C PHE A 100 58.48 10.94 8.98
N ASP A 101 59.05 12.11 8.65
CA ASP A 101 58.62 13.40 9.19
C ASP A 101 57.40 13.92 8.42
N ASN A 102 56.22 13.75 9.01
CA ASN A 102 54.95 14.20 8.44
C ASN A 102 54.91 15.72 8.22
N SER A 103 55.69 16.50 8.97
CA SER A 103 55.67 17.97 8.84
C SER A 103 56.34 18.44 7.55
N GLN A 104 57.29 17.66 7.02
CA GLN A 104 58.06 17.99 5.83
C GLN A 104 57.85 17.00 4.68
N SER A 105 57.09 15.91 4.90
CA SER A 105 56.89 14.80 3.94
C SER A 105 58.23 14.22 3.46
N LYS A 106 59.17 14.00 4.39
CA LYS A 106 60.52 13.52 4.11
C LYS A 106 60.92 12.35 5.00
N CYS A 107 61.65 11.42 4.41
CA CYS A 107 62.28 10.32 5.12
C CYS A 107 63.60 10.78 5.74
N LEU A 108 63.73 10.54 7.04
CA LEU A 108 64.91 10.86 7.83
C LEU A 108 65.43 9.59 8.52
N ALA A 109 66.73 9.54 8.77
CA ALA A 109 67.29 8.57 9.70
C ALA A 109 68.40 9.16 10.55
N TYR A 110 68.49 8.71 11.79
CA TYR A 110 69.65 8.98 12.64
C TYR A 110 70.55 7.75 12.68
N LEU A 111 71.80 7.93 12.25
CA LEU A 111 72.83 6.90 12.23
C LEU A 111 73.88 7.22 13.29
N TYR A 112 74.21 6.23 14.10
CA TYR A 112 75.45 6.28 14.88
C TYR A 112 76.61 5.71 14.06
N ASP A 113 77.56 6.57 13.71
CA ASP A 113 78.79 6.16 13.04
C ASP A 113 79.85 5.87 14.10
N SER A 114 80.07 4.58 14.39
CA SER A 114 81.02 4.14 15.40
C SER A 114 82.49 4.35 15.01
N ALA A 115 82.79 4.47 13.71
CA ALA A 115 84.14 4.73 13.23
C ALA A 115 84.52 6.21 13.43
N GLU A 116 83.56 7.11 13.18
CA GLU A 116 83.75 8.54 13.41
C GLU A 116 83.36 9.02 14.81
N MET A 117 82.71 8.18 15.62
CA MET A 117 82.15 8.52 16.93
C MET A 117 81.16 9.70 16.87
N LYS A 118 80.27 9.71 15.86
CA LYS A 118 79.31 10.81 15.60
C LYS A 118 77.89 10.31 15.42
N ILE A 119 76.92 11.17 15.74
CA ILE A 119 75.54 11.04 15.24
C ILE A 119 75.42 11.78 13.91
N LYS A 120 74.93 11.09 12.89
CA LYS A 120 74.64 11.63 11.57
C LYS A 120 73.14 11.61 11.31
N MET A 121 72.62 12.67 10.72
CA MET A 121 71.25 12.74 10.20
C MET A 121 71.29 12.51 8.69
N LEU A 122 70.56 11.52 8.22
CA LEU A 122 70.35 11.23 6.81
C LEU A 122 68.99 11.79 6.42
N THR A 123 68.95 12.64 5.39
CA THR A 123 67.71 13.20 4.85
C THR A 123 67.56 12.81 3.39
N LYS A 124 66.45 12.16 3.03
CA LYS A 124 66.18 11.82 1.63
C LYS A 124 65.96 13.11 0.84
N VAL A 125 66.57 13.21 -0.34
CA VAL A 125 66.46 14.41 -1.18
C VAL A 125 65.05 14.56 -1.75
N THR A 126 64.39 13.44 -2.05
CA THR A 126 63.02 13.40 -2.55
C THR A 126 62.01 13.32 -1.40
N SER A 127 60.84 13.91 -1.60
CA SER A 127 59.69 13.69 -0.72
C SER A 127 59.13 12.29 -0.95
N ASP A 128 58.64 11.67 0.12
CA ASP A 128 57.85 10.44 0.07
C ASP A 128 56.48 10.69 0.73
N VAL A 129 55.55 9.78 0.52
CA VAL A 129 54.19 9.85 1.08
C VAL A 129 54.06 9.16 2.44
N ASP A 130 54.91 8.17 2.72
CA ASP A 130 54.87 7.40 3.95
C ASP A 130 56.23 6.78 4.30
N ILE A 131 56.25 6.05 5.41
CA ILE A 131 57.46 5.41 5.93
C ILE A 131 57.91 4.19 5.12
N ASP A 132 57.00 3.53 4.40
CA ASP A 132 57.31 2.37 3.56
C ASP A 132 58.02 2.83 2.28
N GLY A 133 57.68 4.01 1.77
CA GLY A 133 58.37 4.71 0.68
C GLY A 133 59.80 5.15 1.02
N CYS A 134 60.19 5.15 2.30
CA CYS A 134 61.55 5.50 2.69
C CYS A 134 62.60 4.51 2.16
N GLY A 135 62.23 3.26 1.86
CA GLY A 135 63.15 2.28 1.30
C GLY A 135 64.39 2.00 2.16
N ASN A 136 65.45 1.53 1.52
CA ASN A 136 66.72 1.24 2.17
C ASN A 136 67.63 2.47 2.08
N PHE A 137 68.12 2.93 3.23
CA PHE A 137 68.97 4.12 3.38
C PHE A 137 70.40 3.88 2.87
N SER A 138 70.54 3.38 1.63
CA SER A 138 71.81 3.14 0.94
C SER A 138 72.15 4.25 -0.04
N ASP A 139 71.17 4.83 -0.73
CA ASP A 139 71.37 5.80 -1.81
C ASP A 139 70.35 6.95 -1.75
N GLY A 140 70.73 8.15 -2.22
CA GLY A 140 69.82 9.30 -2.34
C GLY A 140 69.58 10.12 -1.06
N TYR A 141 70.44 9.98 -0.07
CA TYR A 141 70.38 10.73 1.19
C TYR A 141 71.52 11.74 1.31
N VAL A 142 71.19 12.93 1.81
CA VAL A 142 72.19 13.90 2.27
C VAL A 142 72.48 13.62 3.73
N THR A 143 73.77 13.54 4.05
CA THR A 143 74.24 13.28 5.42
C THR A 143 74.71 14.57 6.07
N THR A 144 74.26 14.81 7.30
CA THR A 144 74.66 15.96 8.11
C THR A 144 75.15 15.48 9.47
N ASP A 145 76.36 15.85 9.86
CA ASP A 145 76.90 15.57 11.19
C ASP A 145 76.16 16.42 12.25
N LEU A 146 75.61 15.77 13.28
CA LEU A 146 74.93 16.44 14.39
C LEU A 146 75.84 16.66 15.61
N THR A 147 76.86 15.81 15.77
CA THR A 147 77.78 15.86 16.91
C THR A 147 79.24 15.89 16.43
N ALA A 148 80.13 16.31 17.32
CA ALA A 148 81.56 16.08 17.15
C ALA A 148 81.91 14.59 17.34
N ALA A 149 83.17 14.23 17.07
CA ALA A 149 83.71 12.88 17.20
C ALA A 149 83.99 12.51 18.66
N ASN A 150 82.95 12.44 19.48
CA ASN A 150 83.03 12.23 20.94
C ASN A 150 81.91 11.33 21.50
N ILE A 151 81.13 10.67 20.64
CA ILE A 151 80.08 9.72 21.04
C ILE A 151 80.62 8.28 21.03
N ILE A 152 80.72 7.66 22.19
CA ILE A 152 81.25 6.29 22.37
C ILE A 152 80.20 5.23 22.05
N SER A 153 78.95 5.47 22.44
CA SER A 153 77.88 4.51 22.24
C SER A 153 76.52 5.21 22.27
N VAL A 154 75.56 4.56 21.64
CA VAL A 154 74.17 5.00 21.55
C VAL A 154 73.29 3.83 21.91
N ALA A 155 72.32 4.07 22.78
CA ALA A 155 71.25 3.13 23.05
C ALA A 155 69.92 3.82 22.84
N ALA A 156 68.94 3.08 22.34
CA ALA A 156 67.55 3.47 22.42
C ALA A 156 66.69 2.25 22.62
N ASP A 157 65.59 2.54 23.28
CA ASP A 157 64.53 1.63 23.60
C ASP A 157 63.22 2.35 23.29
N GLY A 158 62.21 1.59 22.84
CA GLY A 158 60.95 2.19 22.48
C GLY A 158 59.78 1.23 22.56
N LYS A 159 58.62 1.80 22.91
CA LYS A 159 57.31 1.16 22.97
C LYS A 159 56.49 1.60 21.77
N VAL A 160 55.93 0.64 21.03
CA VAL A 160 55.04 0.88 19.88
C VAL A 160 53.74 1.56 20.35
N SER A 161 53.21 2.48 19.54
CA SER A 161 51.90 3.09 19.77
C SER A 161 50.77 2.06 19.66
N SER A 162 49.79 2.13 20.55
CA SER A 162 48.51 1.40 20.41
C SER A 162 47.34 2.39 20.49
N VAL A 163 46.14 1.96 20.11
CA VAL A 163 44.93 2.78 20.23
C VAL A 163 44.79 3.26 21.68
N GLY A 164 44.81 4.58 21.89
CA GLY A 164 44.73 5.20 23.21
C GLY A 164 46.03 5.25 24.04
N ASP A 165 47.15 4.69 23.57
CA ASP A 165 48.45 4.78 24.25
C ASP A 165 49.56 5.19 23.26
N PRO A 166 50.00 6.46 23.26
CA PRO A 166 51.04 6.92 22.36
C PRO A 166 52.35 6.18 22.62
N GLY A 167 53.00 5.76 21.54
CA GLY A 167 54.32 5.14 21.60
C GLY A 167 55.34 6.08 22.21
N LYS A 168 56.44 5.52 22.72
CA LYS A 168 57.51 6.28 23.37
C LYS A 168 58.85 5.76 22.90
N ILE A 169 59.83 6.64 22.74
CA ILE A 169 61.21 6.25 22.45
C ILE A 169 62.13 7.01 23.40
N SER A 170 63.02 6.26 24.06
CA SER A 170 64.06 6.77 24.94
C SER A 170 65.40 6.57 24.26
N ILE A 171 66.17 7.64 24.09
CA ILE A 171 67.50 7.61 23.46
C ILE A 171 68.52 8.06 24.50
N SER A 172 69.62 7.34 24.63
CA SER A 172 70.77 7.72 25.44
C SER A 172 72.07 7.67 24.63
N LEU A 173 72.92 8.68 24.86
CA LEU A 173 74.25 8.82 24.27
C LEU A 173 75.28 8.75 25.39
N THR A 174 76.32 7.94 25.19
CA THR A 174 77.52 7.96 26.04
C THR A 174 78.59 8.80 25.36
N VAL A 175 79.00 9.88 26.00
CA VAL A 175 79.92 10.89 25.47
C VAL A 175 81.23 10.82 26.24
N LYS A 176 82.36 10.95 25.54
CA LYS A 176 83.69 11.08 26.16
C LYS A 176 84.59 11.94 25.29
N GLU A 177 85.25 12.90 25.93
CA GLU A 177 86.31 13.68 25.30
C GLU A 177 87.66 13.40 25.97
N GLY A 178 88.65 13.01 25.16
CA GLY A 178 89.99 12.64 25.63
C GLY A 178 89.99 11.47 26.64
N ASN A 179 90.70 11.65 27.76
CA ASN A 179 90.83 10.64 28.82
C ASN A 179 89.81 10.80 29.95
N GLY A 180 88.77 11.62 29.75
CA GLY A 180 87.70 11.82 30.74
C GLY A 180 86.89 10.56 31.04
N GLN A 181 86.13 10.60 32.13
CA GLN A 181 85.12 9.58 32.41
C GLN A 181 83.95 9.72 31.42
N PRO A 182 83.38 8.63 30.90
CA PRO A 182 82.20 8.68 30.05
C PRO A 182 81.02 9.32 30.79
N MET A 183 80.28 10.20 30.11
CA MET A 183 79.05 10.81 30.60
C MET A 183 77.87 10.27 29.78
N VAL A 184 76.77 9.92 30.44
CA VAL A 184 75.55 9.46 29.77
C VAL A 184 74.50 10.56 29.81
N VAL A 185 74.00 10.95 28.65
CA VAL A 185 72.85 11.86 28.50
C VAL A 185 71.73 11.14 27.76
N GLY A 186 70.48 11.44 28.06
CA GLY A 186 69.36 10.85 27.37
C GLY A 186 68.11 11.71 27.37
N THR A 187 67.20 11.42 26.45
CA THR A 187 65.87 12.03 26.36
C THR A 187 64.82 10.97 26.03
N THR A 188 63.57 11.25 26.36
CA THR A 188 62.43 10.41 26.01
C THR A 188 61.38 11.24 25.27
N ALA A 189 61.05 10.83 24.06
CA ALA A 189 60.00 11.43 23.24
C ALA A 189 58.75 10.56 23.25
N SER A 190 57.59 11.18 23.47
CA SER A 190 56.30 10.56 23.15
C SER A 190 55.99 10.79 21.68
N LEU A 191 55.63 9.73 20.97
CA LEU A 191 55.07 9.80 19.63
C LEU A 191 53.69 10.44 19.74
N ARG A 192 53.23 11.14 18.68
CA ARG A 192 51.82 11.55 18.63
C ARG A 192 50.96 10.30 18.61
N ALA A 193 49.88 10.32 19.38
CA ALA A 193 48.79 9.38 19.20
C ALA A 193 48.24 9.62 17.79
N PHE A 194 48.68 8.80 16.84
CA PHE A 194 47.98 8.68 15.59
C PHE A 194 46.74 7.86 15.92
N ASP A 195 45.69 8.55 16.36
CA ASP A 195 44.35 8.01 16.18
C ASP A 195 44.16 8.03 14.67
N PRO A 196 44.26 6.89 13.96
CA PRO A 196 44.03 6.91 12.52
C PRO A 196 42.66 7.55 12.35
N ALA A 197 42.62 8.67 11.62
CA ALA A 197 41.35 9.31 11.28
C ALA A 197 40.40 8.18 10.86
N PRO A 198 39.21 8.07 11.47
CA PRO A 198 38.33 6.95 11.21
C PRO A 198 38.22 6.78 9.71
N ALA A 199 38.45 5.56 9.22
CA ALA A 199 38.40 5.27 7.80
C ALA A 199 37.09 5.88 7.26
N PRO A 200 37.15 6.69 6.20
CA PRO A 200 35.97 7.41 5.75
C PRO A 200 34.86 6.39 5.47
N VAL A 201 33.64 6.73 5.85
CA VAL A 201 32.47 5.85 5.75
C VAL A 201 31.43 6.41 4.79
N CYS A 202 30.66 5.52 4.17
CA CYS A 202 29.43 5.92 3.49
C CYS A 202 28.40 6.32 4.55
N THR A 203 28.01 7.59 4.56
CA THR A 203 27.06 8.13 5.53
C THR A 203 25.62 7.96 5.02
N ALA A 204 24.66 7.82 5.95
CA ALA A 204 23.22 7.68 5.65
C ALA A 204 22.86 6.45 4.80
N GLN A 205 23.19 5.25 5.28
CA GLN A 205 22.87 3.99 4.58
C GLN A 205 21.35 3.83 4.37
N PRO A 206 20.86 3.78 3.12
CA PRO A 206 19.44 3.67 2.84
C PRO A 206 18.89 2.28 3.24
N ALA A 207 17.74 2.26 3.91
CA ALA A 207 17.07 1.00 4.26
C ALA A 207 16.59 0.28 3.00
N ASN A 208 16.60 -1.06 3.03
CA ASN A 208 16.19 -1.93 1.92
C ASN A 208 17.02 -1.76 0.64
N ALA A 209 18.29 -1.40 0.78
CA ALA A 209 19.25 -1.33 -0.31
C ALA A 209 20.54 -2.08 0.02
N THR A 210 21.23 -2.55 -1.00
CA THR A 210 22.56 -3.20 -0.91
C THR A 210 23.59 -2.32 -1.60
N MET A 211 24.74 -2.12 -0.96
CA MET A 211 25.85 -1.34 -1.52
C MET A 211 26.42 -2.02 -2.76
N CYS A 212 26.80 -1.24 -3.75
CA CYS A 212 27.47 -1.72 -4.95
C CYS A 212 28.88 -2.27 -4.65
N ASP A 213 29.32 -3.28 -5.38
CA ASP A 213 30.64 -3.88 -5.19
C ASP A 213 31.75 -2.87 -5.53
N GLY A 214 32.71 -2.70 -4.62
CA GLY A 214 33.84 -1.77 -4.78
C GLY A 214 33.56 -0.32 -4.39
N ASP A 215 32.36 -0.02 -3.88
CA ASP A 215 31.95 1.32 -3.48
C ASP A 215 32.30 1.69 -2.03
N SER A 216 32.74 0.70 -1.25
CA SER A 216 33.24 0.87 0.11
C SER A 216 34.73 1.20 0.20
N ILE A 217 35.43 1.34 -0.94
CA ILE A 217 36.88 1.52 -0.98
C ILE A 217 37.28 2.71 -1.87
N GLY A 218 38.40 3.34 -1.52
CA GLY A 218 39.08 4.32 -2.38
C GLY A 218 38.53 5.76 -2.32
N PHE A 219 37.84 6.15 -1.25
CA PHE A 219 37.47 7.53 -0.98
C PHE A 219 38.22 8.09 0.23
N PHE A 220 38.47 9.40 0.24
CA PHE A 220 39.33 10.08 1.22
C PHE A 220 38.54 10.88 2.27
N LEU A 221 37.22 10.98 2.11
CA LEU A 221 36.31 11.74 2.97
C LEU A 221 34.97 11.01 3.07
N ASP A 222 34.28 11.18 4.19
CA ASP A 222 32.91 10.69 4.36
C ASP A 222 32.03 11.13 3.20
N THR A 223 31.39 10.17 2.54
CA THR A 223 30.62 10.40 1.32
C THR A 223 29.16 10.03 1.58
N SER A 224 28.21 10.84 1.11
CA SER A 224 26.78 10.57 1.27
C SER A 224 26.35 9.42 0.36
N SER A 225 25.61 8.46 0.91
CA SER A 225 25.08 7.33 0.14
C SER A 225 24.06 7.77 -0.91
N THR A 226 24.15 7.20 -2.12
CA THR A 226 23.24 7.48 -3.22
C THR A 226 22.56 6.20 -3.72
N VAL A 227 21.23 6.21 -3.84
CA VAL A 227 20.48 5.09 -4.42
C VAL A 227 20.45 5.19 -5.94
N VAL A 228 20.86 4.13 -6.63
CA VAL A 228 20.95 4.05 -8.09
C VAL A 228 20.13 2.89 -8.64
N ASP A 229 19.67 3.04 -9.88
CA ASP A 229 18.94 1.98 -10.59
C ASP A 229 19.87 0.84 -11.02
N SER A 230 21.13 1.18 -11.30
CA SER A 230 22.22 0.27 -11.61
C SER A 230 23.55 0.81 -11.08
N CYS A 231 24.41 -0.07 -10.55
CA CYS A 231 25.76 0.29 -10.12
C CYS A 231 26.62 0.81 -11.27
N SER A 232 27.61 1.64 -10.96
CA SER A 232 28.60 2.15 -11.92
C SER A 232 29.38 1.03 -12.63
N SER A 233 29.84 1.32 -13.85
CA SER A 233 30.63 0.41 -14.69
C SER A 233 31.90 1.11 -15.18
N PRO A 234 33.12 0.61 -14.86
CA PRO A 234 33.39 -0.63 -14.11
C PRO A 234 32.98 -0.55 -12.63
N LEU A 235 32.75 -1.70 -11.98
CA LEU A 235 32.37 -1.78 -10.56
C LEU A 235 33.41 -1.05 -9.68
N GLY A 236 32.92 -0.25 -8.73
CA GLY A 236 33.78 0.57 -7.89
C GLY A 236 34.44 1.73 -8.62
N SER A 237 33.93 2.17 -9.77
CA SER A 237 34.32 3.46 -10.35
C SER A 237 33.59 4.60 -9.64
N ASN A 238 33.88 5.84 -10.01
CA ASN A 238 33.13 6.98 -9.46
C ASN A 238 31.78 7.09 -10.17
N PRO A 239 30.71 7.50 -9.47
CA PRO A 239 30.67 7.93 -8.05
C PRO A 239 30.70 6.76 -7.05
N LYS A 240 31.24 6.99 -5.84
CA LYS A 240 31.32 6.01 -4.74
C LYS A 240 30.09 6.07 -3.84
N CYS A 241 29.92 5.08 -2.96
CA CYS A 241 28.79 4.93 -2.05
C CYS A 241 27.43 4.81 -2.77
N GLU A 242 27.38 4.07 -3.87
CA GLU A 242 26.16 3.71 -4.58
C GLU A 242 25.47 2.51 -3.93
N PHE A 243 24.14 2.56 -3.87
CA PHE A 243 23.28 1.52 -3.32
C PHE A 243 22.19 1.14 -4.31
N LYS A 244 21.93 -0.15 -4.47
CA LYS A 244 20.84 -0.68 -5.28
C LYS A 244 19.72 -1.18 -4.40
N CYS A 245 18.46 -0.85 -4.72
CA CYS A 245 17.32 -1.37 -3.98
C CYS A 245 17.27 -2.90 -4.01
N ASN A 246 16.93 -3.49 -2.86
CA ASN A 246 16.75 -4.93 -2.71
C ASN A 246 15.54 -5.40 -3.53
N ALA A 247 15.48 -6.69 -3.85
CA ALA A 247 14.33 -7.28 -4.52
C ALA A 247 13.02 -6.97 -3.76
N GLY A 248 11.99 -6.53 -4.49
CA GLY A 248 10.72 -6.07 -3.91
C GLY A 248 10.64 -4.57 -3.60
N TYR A 249 11.71 -3.80 -3.86
CA TYR A 249 11.75 -2.35 -3.70
C TYR A 249 12.16 -1.65 -4.99
N VAL A 250 11.62 -0.45 -5.23
CA VAL A 250 11.99 0.43 -6.34
C VAL A 250 12.49 1.77 -5.81
N LYS A 251 13.38 2.41 -6.57
CA LYS A 251 13.93 3.72 -6.23
C LYS A 251 12.83 4.79 -6.30
N SER A 252 12.71 5.57 -5.23
CA SER A 252 11.94 6.80 -5.17
C SER A 252 12.79 7.88 -4.51
N GLY A 253 13.35 8.78 -5.33
CA GLY A 253 14.38 9.72 -4.87
C GLY A 253 15.65 8.99 -4.41
N ASN A 254 16.09 9.24 -3.17
CA ASN A 254 17.25 8.59 -2.54
C ASN A 254 16.84 7.47 -1.55
N SER A 255 15.63 6.93 -1.70
CA SER A 255 15.07 5.89 -0.83
C SER A 255 14.55 4.72 -1.66
N CYS A 256 14.56 3.53 -1.07
CA CYS A 256 13.95 2.33 -1.65
C CYS A 256 12.56 2.14 -1.04
N VAL A 257 11.51 2.24 -1.85
CA VAL A 257 10.12 2.05 -1.44
C VAL A 257 9.60 0.70 -1.93
N PRO A 258 8.73 0.00 -1.18
CA PRO A 258 8.16 -1.27 -1.63
C PRO A 258 7.46 -1.11 -2.98
N ILE A 259 7.62 -2.10 -3.85
CA ILE A 259 6.84 -2.15 -5.09
C ILE A 259 5.40 -2.53 -4.71
N ILE A 260 4.46 -1.60 -4.89
CA ILE A 260 3.03 -1.87 -4.71
C ILE A 260 2.45 -2.15 -6.10
N TYR A 261 2.11 -3.40 -6.35
CA TYR A 261 1.38 -3.79 -7.55
C TYR A 261 -0.12 -3.61 -7.35
N THR A 262 -0.82 -3.21 -8.40
CA THR A 262 -2.26 -2.96 -8.35
C THR A 262 -3.00 -3.74 -9.43
N CYS A 263 -4.29 -3.99 -9.19
CA CYS A 263 -5.19 -4.47 -10.23
C CYS A 263 -5.55 -3.30 -11.16
N ILE A 264 -5.43 -3.51 -12.46
CA ILE A 264 -5.66 -2.50 -13.49
C ILE A 264 -6.86 -2.89 -14.37
N ASN A 265 -7.40 -1.94 -15.13
CA ASN A 265 -8.45 -2.17 -16.14
C ASN A 265 -9.82 -2.69 -15.62
N TYR A 266 -10.22 -2.42 -14.37
CA TYR A 266 -11.62 -2.61 -13.94
C TYR A 266 -12.48 -1.35 -14.20
N PRO A 267 -13.77 -1.51 -14.55
CA PRO A 267 -14.65 -0.39 -14.87
C PRO A 267 -15.06 0.42 -13.63
N SER A 268 -15.63 1.61 -13.85
CA SER A 268 -16.35 2.35 -12.79
C SER A 268 -17.54 1.54 -12.26
N HIS A 269 -17.93 1.78 -11.00
CA HIS A 269 -18.97 1.02 -10.29
C HIS A 269 -18.59 -0.44 -10.05
N ALA A 270 -17.30 -0.69 -9.86
CA ALA A 270 -16.75 -1.97 -9.45
C ALA A 270 -15.79 -1.80 -8.28
N SER A 271 -15.79 -2.81 -7.40
CA SER A 271 -14.90 -2.92 -6.26
C SER A 271 -14.07 -4.20 -6.37
N VAL A 272 -12.74 -4.08 -6.26
CA VAL A 272 -11.83 -5.23 -6.22
C VAL A 272 -12.12 -6.08 -4.98
N CYS A 273 -12.08 -7.39 -5.13
CA CYS A 273 -12.27 -8.35 -4.06
C CYS A 273 -11.23 -8.11 -2.95
N PRO A 274 -11.62 -8.12 -1.65
CA PRO A 274 -10.64 -7.78 -0.62
C PRO A 274 -9.51 -8.82 -0.56
N ALA A 275 -8.30 -8.38 -0.22
CA ALA A 275 -7.05 -9.17 -0.24
C ALA A 275 -6.54 -9.64 -1.63
N ASP A 276 -7.21 -9.31 -2.73
CA ASP A 276 -6.75 -9.69 -4.06
C ASP A 276 -5.54 -8.89 -4.57
N ILE A 277 -5.30 -7.72 -3.98
CA ILE A 277 -4.09 -6.92 -4.22
C ILE A 277 -2.87 -7.45 -3.44
N SER A 278 -3.09 -8.35 -2.48
CA SER A 278 -2.03 -8.87 -1.63
C SER A 278 -1.25 -9.98 -2.34
N GLY A 279 0.08 -9.83 -2.42
CA GLY A 279 0.98 -10.83 -2.99
C GLY A 279 1.08 -10.80 -4.52
N LEU A 280 0.58 -9.75 -5.17
CA LEU A 280 0.84 -9.51 -6.59
C LEU A 280 2.36 -9.35 -6.82
N VAL A 281 2.85 -9.85 -7.95
CA VAL A 281 4.25 -9.75 -8.39
C VAL A 281 4.43 -8.89 -9.65
N ALA A 282 3.32 -8.42 -10.22
CA ALA A 282 3.19 -7.49 -11.34
C ALA A 282 1.80 -6.85 -11.30
N ASN A 283 1.60 -5.72 -12.00
CA ASN A 283 0.25 -5.22 -12.24
C ASN A 283 -0.51 -6.23 -13.10
N GLN A 284 -1.75 -6.51 -12.73
CA GLN A 284 -2.56 -7.55 -13.36
C GLN A 284 -3.93 -7.00 -13.74
N ASP A 285 -4.42 -7.40 -14.92
CA ASP A 285 -5.76 -7.05 -15.36
C ASP A 285 -6.82 -7.67 -14.45
N ALA A 286 -7.81 -6.86 -14.09
CA ALA A 286 -8.86 -7.27 -13.19
C ALA A 286 -9.91 -8.13 -13.90
N ILE A 287 -10.43 -9.14 -13.21
CA ILE A 287 -11.36 -10.15 -13.74
C ILE A 287 -12.73 -9.98 -13.07
N ALA A 288 -13.80 -9.88 -13.87
CA ALA A 288 -15.15 -9.76 -13.35
C ALA A 288 -15.62 -11.10 -12.74
N VAL A 289 -16.12 -11.06 -11.49
CA VAL A 289 -16.71 -12.23 -10.82
C VAL A 289 -18.05 -11.89 -10.16
N ASN A 290 -18.92 -12.89 -10.04
CA ASN A 290 -20.18 -12.76 -9.29
C ASN A 290 -19.97 -12.91 -7.78
N THR A 291 -18.97 -13.70 -7.37
CA THR A 291 -18.58 -13.93 -5.98
C THR A 291 -17.06 -14.03 -5.91
N CYS A 292 -16.44 -13.32 -4.96
CA CYS A 292 -14.99 -13.39 -4.74
C CYS A 292 -14.55 -14.80 -4.32
N SER A 293 -13.32 -15.16 -4.65
CA SER A 293 -12.71 -16.44 -4.29
C SER A 293 -12.62 -16.64 -2.77
N VAL A 294 -12.76 -17.91 -2.33
CA VAL A 294 -12.71 -18.32 -0.92
C VAL A 294 -11.64 -19.42 -0.77
N PRO A 295 -10.63 -19.25 0.12
CA PRO A 295 -10.42 -18.14 1.04
C PRO A 295 -10.11 -16.83 0.32
N GLN A 296 -10.44 -15.72 0.97
CA GLN A 296 -10.29 -14.38 0.41
C GLN A 296 -8.84 -14.11 -0.02
N GLY A 297 -8.63 -13.62 -1.25
CA GLY A 297 -7.31 -13.45 -1.85
C GLY A 297 -6.64 -14.76 -2.28
N SER A 298 -7.39 -15.85 -2.52
CA SER A 298 -6.86 -17.01 -3.25
C SER A 298 -6.83 -16.74 -4.75
N ASP A 299 -6.13 -17.59 -5.52
CA ASP A 299 -6.09 -17.44 -6.97
C ASP A 299 -7.44 -17.82 -7.61
N PRO A 300 -7.86 -17.14 -8.70
CA PRO A 300 -7.14 -16.07 -9.40
C PRO A 300 -7.15 -14.74 -8.64
N LYS A 301 -6.02 -14.01 -8.66
CA LYS A 301 -5.92 -12.64 -8.10
C LYS A 301 -6.55 -11.60 -9.02
N CYS A 302 -6.84 -10.44 -8.45
CA CYS A 302 -7.45 -9.28 -9.12
C CYS A 302 -8.89 -9.51 -9.59
N GLU A 303 -9.69 -10.21 -8.81
CA GLU A 303 -11.12 -10.30 -9.04
C GLU A 303 -11.81 -9.00 -8.65
N TYR A 304 -12.87 -8.62 -9.36
CA TYR A 304 -13.73 -7.49 -9.00
C TYR A 304 -15.20 -7.85 -9.11
N LYS A 305 -16.02 -7.21 -8.27
CA LYS A 305 -17.48 -7.28 -8.33
C LYS A 305 -18.06 -5.93 -8.69
N CYS A 306 -19.18 -5.92 -9.42
CA CYS A 306 -19.95 -4.69 -9.57
C CYS A 306 -20.53 -4.25 -8.23
N ASP A 307 -20.56 -2.93 -8.01
CA ASP A 307 -21.15 -2.34 -6.81
C ASP A 307 -22.66 -2.62 -6.76
N THR A 308 -23.26 -2.55 -5.57
CA THR A 308 -24.70 -2.78 -5.38
C THR A 308 -25.54 -1.93 -6.33
N GLY A 309 -26.42 -2.58 -7.11
CA GLY A 309 -27.26 -1.94 -8.13
C GLY A 309 -26.71 -2.01 -9.56
N TYR A 310 -25.52 -2.60 -9.75
CA TYR A 310 -24.92 -2.83 -11.05
C TYR A 310 -24.71 -4.33 -11.32
N VAL A 311 -24.84 -4.73 -12.58
CA VAL A 311 -24.58 -6.10 -13.04
C VAL A 311 -23.48 -6.10 -14.09
N ALA A 312 -22.65 -7.15 -14.08
CA ALA A 312 -21.56 -7.31 -15.03
C ALA A 312 -22.14 -7.71 -16.40
N VAL A 313 -21.95 -6.86 -17.40
CA VAL A 313 -22.26 -7.15 -18.81
C VAL A 313 -20.95 -6.98 -19.60
N GLY A 314 -20.29 -8.10 -19.89
CA GLY A 314 -18.92 -8.10 -20.39
C GLY A 314 -17.95 -7.51 -19.35
N ASN A 315 -17.07 -6.60 -19.79
CA ASN A 315 -16.11 -5.90 -18.91
C ASN A 315 -16.66 -4.57 -18.35
N SER A 316 -17.98 -4.39 -18.28
CA SER A 316 -18.61 -3.16 -17.78
C SER A 316 -19.66 -3.49 -16.73
N CYS A 317 -19.70 -2.67 -15.67
CA CYS A 317 -20.77 -2.68 -14.69
C CYS A 317 -21.85 -1.71 -15.16
N VAL A 318 -22.99 -2.25 -15.57
CA VAL A 318 -24.14 -1.46 -16.03
C VAL A 318 -25.22 -1.45 -14.96
N LEU A 319 -25.95 -0.34 -14.86
CA LEU A 319 -27.04 -0.21 -13.91
C LEU A 319 -28.07 -1.32 -14.16
N GLN A 320 -28.44 -2.05 -13.11
CA GLN A 320 -29.44 -3.10 -13.22
C GLN A 320 -30.82 -2.47 -13.41
N THR A 321 -31.39 -2.62 -14.60
CA THR A 321 -32.76 -2.21 -14.88
C THR A 321 -33.69 -3.41 -14.76
N PHE A 322 -34.74 -3.27 -13.96
CA PHE A 322 -35.79 -4.27 -13.81
C PHE A 322 -37.03 -3.85 -14.60
N SER A 323 -37.82 -4.82 -15.04
CA SER A 323 -38.99 -4.57 -15.89
C SER A 323 -40.21 -5.40 -15.50
N CYS A 324 -41.39 -4.91 -15.88
CA CYS A 324 -42.62 -5.69 -15.77
C CYS A 324 -42.65 -6.77 -16.85
N THR A 325 -42.53 -8.03 -16.44
CA THR A 325 -42.48 -9.22 -17.30
C THR A 325 -43.86 -9.86 -17.48
N GLY A 326 -44.06 -10.66 -18.53
CA GLY A 326 -45.36 -11.24 -18.89
C GLY A 326 -46.11 -10.46 -19.98
N SER A 327 -47.22 -11.01 -20.48
CA SER A 327 -48.07 -10.36 -21.49
C SER A 327 -48.85 -9.19 -20.89
N ILE A 328 -49.17 -8.18 -21.71
CA ILE A 328 -50.10 -7.10 -21.30
C ILE A 328 -51.51 -7.71 -21.22
N PRO A 329 -52.23 -7.62 -20.09
CA PRO A 329 -53.61 -8.09 -20.02
C PRO A 329 -54.52 -7.30 -20.98
N SER A 330 -55.36 -8.00 -21.74
CA SER A 330 -56.34 -7.36 -22.61
C SER A 330 -57.33 -6.52 -21.82
N ASN A 331 -57.75 -5.38 -22.37
CA ASN A 331 -58.71 -4.46 -21.76
C ASN A 331 -58.28 -3.89 -20.39
N ALA A 332 -56.98 -3.77 -20.15
CA ALA A 332 -56.42 -3.16 -18.95
C ALA A 332 -55.35 -2.12 -19.29
N THR A 333 -55.09 -1.18 -18.39
CA THR A 333 -54.06 -0.14 -18.54
C THR A 333 -53.10 -0.19 -17.35
N LEU A 334 -51.79 -0.04 -17.62
CA LEU A 334 -50.74 -0.01 -16.58
C LEU A 334 -51.04 1.11 -15.58
N CYS A 335 -50.94 0.80 -14.29
CA CYS A 335 -51.05 1.77 -13.22
C CYS A 335 -49.89 2.78 -13.27
N ALA A 336 -50.18 4.07 -13.06
CA ALA A 336 -49.20 5.14 -13.28
C ALA A 336 -47.98 4.98 -12.35
N GLY A 337 -46.79 4.78 -12.94
CA GLY A 337 -45.52 4.65 -12.23
C GLY A 337 -45.17 3.23 -11.78
N ASP A 338 -45.98 2.23 -12.15
CA ASP A 338 -45.79 0.83 -11.76
C ASP A 338 -44.66 0.10 -12.48
N ASP A 339 -44.19 0.67 -13.58
CA ASP A 339 -43.02 0.23 -14.36
C ASP A 339 -41.72 0.89 -13.92
N THR A 340 -41.75 1.73 -12.87
CA THR A 340 -40.58 2.45 -12.36
C THR A 340 -40.24 2.06 -10.93
N GLY A 341 -38.94 2.13 -10.58
CA GLY A 341 -38.46 1.84 -9.23
C GLY A 341 -38.52 0.37 -8.82
N LEU A 342 -38.55 -0.55 -9.78
CA LEU A 342 -38.52 -1.99 -9.55
C LEU A 342 -37.17 -2.41 -8.94
N SER A 343 -37.19 -3.33 -7.97
CA SER A 343 -35.99 -3.92 -7.35
C SER A 343 -35.70 -5.35 -7.82
N THR A 344 -36.63 -5.94 -8.57
CA THR A 344 -36.59 -7.24 -9.23
C THR A 344 -37.54 -7.21 -10.43
N ASP A 345 -37.37 -8.10 -11.41
CA ASP A 345 -38.39 -8.29 -12.44
C ASP A 345 -39.69 -8.79 -11.79
N GLN A 346 -40.81 -8.15 -12.10
CA GLN A 346 -42.11 -8.50 -11.54
C GLN A 346 -43.09 -8.88 -12.64
N SER A 347 -43.92 -9.89 -12.39
CA SER A 347 -44.94 -10.32 -13.35
C SER A 347 -46.10 -9.31 -13.36
N ARG A 348 -46.61 -9.00 -14.55
CA ARG A 348 -47.80 -8.17 -14.74
C ARG A 348 -49.04 -8.85 -14.13
N THR A 349 -49.88 -8.07 -13.44
CA THR A 349 -51.09 -8.58 -12.79
C THR A 349 -52.29 -7.66 -13.06
N SER A 350 -53.44 -8.22 -13.42
CA SER A 350 -54.69 -7.47 -13.61
C SER A 350 -55.35 -7.18 -12.27
N VAL A 351 -55.79 -5.93 -12.05
CA VAL A 351 -56.46 -5.49 -10.83
C VAL A 351 -57.74 -4.70 -11.13
N ASP A 352 -58.70 -4.69 -10.21
CA ASP A 352 -59.91 -3.84 -10.33
C ASP A 352 -59.60 -2.35 -10.16
N SER A 353 -58.58 -2.01 -9.34
CA SER A 353 -58.11 -0.64 -9.13
C SER A 353 -56.63 -0.66 -8.72
N CYS A 354 -55.85 0.32 -9.18
CA CYS A 354 -54.44 0.46 -8.85
C CYS A 354 -54.18 0.51 -7.35
N THR A 355 -53.16 -0.22 -6.88
CA THR A 355 -52.73 -0.23 -5.48
C THR A 355 -51.30 0.30 -5.36
N ALA A 356 -50.57 -0.10 -4.30
CA ALA A 356 -49.16 0.25 -4.09
C ALA A 356 -48.20 -0.85 -4.58
N ALA A 357 -48.72 -1.99 -5.06
CA ALA A 357 -47.90 -2.99 -5.71
C ALA A 357 -47.38 -2.44 -7.06
N LYS A 358 -46.36 -3.09 -7.64
CA LYS A 358 -45.78 -2.68 -8.93
C LYS A 358 -46.24 -3.65 -10.03
N CYS A 359 -46.13 -3.22 -11.27
CA CYS A 359 -46.61 -3.93 -12.46
C CYS A 359 -48.10 -4.28 -12.48
N GLU A 360 -48.96 -3.46 -11.87
CA GLU A 360 -50.41 -3.65 -11.88
C GLU A 360 -51.05 -3.04 -13.15
N TYR A 361 -52.07 -3.71 -13.67
CA TYR A 361 -52.88 -3.25 -14.81
C TYR A 361 -54.34 -3.16 -14.37
N ALA A 362 -54.87 -1.94 -14.28
CA ALA A 362 -56.27 -1.72 -13.91
C ALA A 362 -57.20 -1.97 -15.11
N CYS A 363 -58.31 -2.68 -14.88
CA CYS A 363 -59.31 -2.90 -15.92
C CYS A 363 -59.85 -1.58 -16.47
N ASN A 364 -59.94 -1.47 -17.80
CA ASN A 364 -60.44 -0.28 -18.47
C ASN A 364 -61.91 -0.04 -18.13
N ALA A 365 -62.37 1.20 -18.27
CA ALA A 365 -63.78 1.53 -18.06
C ALA A 365 -64.70 0.65 -18.94
N GLY A 366 -65.70 0.02 -18.32
CA GLY A 366 -66.58 -0.96 -18.99
C GLY A 366 -66.24 -2.42 -18.69
N TYR A 367 -65.08 -2.70 -18.09
CA TYR A 367 -64.62 -4.04 -17.74
C TYR A 367 -64.51 -4.21 -16.22
N GLY A 368 -64.62 -5.44 -15.73
CA GLY A 368 -64.41 -5.83 -14.33
C GLY A 368 -63.49 -7.04 -14.23
N LEU A 369 -62.72 -7.13 -13.14
CA LEU A 369 -61.80 -8.25 -12.93
C LEU A 369 -62.59 -9.53 -12.60
N SER A 370 -62.41 -10.56 -13.41
CA SER A 370 -62.93 -11.89 -13.15
C SER A 370 -61.94 -12.95 -13.61
N GLY A 371 -61.55 -13.85 -12.69
CA GLY A 371 -60.58 -14.91 -13.00
C GLY A 371 -59.18 -14.42 -13.41
N GLY A 372 -58.78 -13.20 -13.03
CA GLY A 372 -57.49 -12.60 -13.42
C GLY A 372 -57.49 -11.89 -14.79
N ALA A 373 -58.63 -11.85 -15.48
CA ALA A 373 -58.82 -11.14 -16.74
C ALA A 373 -59.84 -10.00 -16.60
N CYS A 374 -59.68 -8.95 -17.41
CA CYS A 374 -60.65 -7.86 -17.49
C CYS A 374 -61.74 -8.21 -18.52
N LEU A 375 -62.91 -8.60 -18.03
CA LEU A 375 -64.06 -9.01 -18.84
C LEU A 375 -65.12 -7.90 -18.84
N GLU A 376 -65.87 -7.78 -19.94
CA GLU A 376 -66.91 -6.76 -20.07
C GLU A 376 -67.99 -6.95 -18.99
N ASN A 377 -68.44 -5.84 -18.38
CA ASN A 377 -69.43 -5.85 -17.31
C ASN A 377 -70.83 -6.19 -17.84
N ASN A 378 -71.09 -7.46 -18.18
CA ASN A 378 -72.43 -7.94 -18.48
C ASN A 378 -73.24 -8.08 -17.17
N VAL A 379 -74.36 -7.37 -17.09
CA VAL A 379 -75.27 -7.40 -15.94
C VAL A 379 -76.23 -8.58 -16.12
N TYR A 380 -76.04 -9.66 -15.35
CA TYR A 380 -76.97 -10.78 -15.29
C TYR A 380 -78.09 -10.49 -14.26
N PHE A 381 -79.35 -10.73 -14.64
CA PHE A 381 -80.50 -10.72 -13.73
C PHE A 381 -80.97 -12.16 -13.52
N SER A 382 -80.92 -12.66 -12.28
CA SER A 382 -81.55 -13.93 -11.91
C SER A 382 -82.74 -13.65 -10.98
N GLY A 383 -83.91 -14.17 -11.31
CA GLY A 383 -85.11 -14.10 -10.46
C GLY A 383 -85.88 -15.41 -10.48
N PHE A 384 -86.53 -15.74 -9.35
CA PHE A 384 -87.45 -16.88 -9.25
C PHE A 384 -88.89 -16.38 -9.08
N ILE A 385 -89.86 -17.12 -9.60
CA ILE A 385 -91.29 -16.79 -9.50
C ILE A 385 -91.96 -17.86 -8.65
N GLU A 386 -92.54 -17.48 -7.51
CA GLU A 386 -93.42 -18.35 -6.73
C GLU A 386 -94.88 -17.90 -6.90
N ARG A 387 -95.77 -18.87 -7.15
CA ARG A 387 -97.21 -18.63 -7.29
C ARG A 387 -97.81 -18.44 -5.88
N SER A 388 -98.25 -17.23 -5.56
CA SER A 388 -99.15 -16.97 -4.43
C SER A 388 -100.60 -16.95 -4.94
N THR A 389 -101.48 -17.77 -4.36
CA THR A 389 -102.89 -17.93 -4.75
C THR A 389 -103.79 -16.74 -4.36
N GLY A 390 -103.26 -15.52 -4.31
CA GLY A 390 -104.04 -14.31 -4.10
C GLY A 390 -103.15 -13.08 -4.19
N TYR A 391 -103.35 -12.26 -5.23
CA TYR A 391 -102.70 -10.97 -5.48
C TYR A 391 -101.21 -10.90 -5.08
N GLY A 392 -100.35 -11.57 -5.86
CA GLY A 392 -98.91 -11.51 -5.67
C GLY A 392 -98.28 -10.20 -6.17
N SER A 393 -97.42 -9.62 -5.35
CA SER A 393 -96.45 -8.60 -5.77
C SER A 393 -95.15 -9.29 -6.19
N PHE A 394 -94.49 -8.80 -7.24
CA PHE A 394 -93.24 -9.37 -7.74
C PHE A 394 -92.04 -8.59 -7.19
N TRP A 395 -90.99 -9.31 -6.80
CA TRP A 395 -89.72 -8.75 -6.34
C TRP A 395 -88.61 -9.19 -7.29
N TYR A 396 -87.92 -8.22 -7.89
CA TYR A 396 -86.69 -8.47 -8.63
C TYR A 396 -85.51 -8.00 -7.77
N SER A 397 -84.56 -8.89 -7.47
CA SER A 397 -83.25 -8.48 -6.96
C SER A 397 -82.20 -8.71 -8.06
N GLY A 398 -81.81 -7.65 -8.77
CA GLY A 398 -80.54 -7.67 -9.49
C GLY A 398 -79.38 -7.60 -8.48
N ASN A 399 -78.20 -8.12 -8.85
CA ASN A 399 -76.97 -8.20 -8.03
C ASN A 399 -76.58 -6.86 -7.35
N GLY A 400 -77.27 -6.53 -6.26
CA GLY A 400 -76.88 -5.56 -5.25
C GLY A 400 -77.35 -4.11 -5.38
N LYS A 401 -77.95 -3.61 -6.48
CA LYS A 401 -78.22 -2.15 -6.57
C LYS A 401 -79.52 -1.64 -7.20
N ASN A 402 -80.39 -2.48 -7.79
CA ASN A 402 -81.66 -2.01 -8.36
C ASN A 402 -82.81 -2.98 -8.09
N SER A 403 -83.90 -2.46 -7.49
CA SER A 403 -85.17 -3.16 -7.25
C SER A 403 -86.25 -2.56 -8.15
N MET A 404 -86.99 -3.40 -8.87
CA MET A 404 -88.24 -3.03 -9.52
C MET A 404 -89.41 -3.66 -8.76
N THR A 405 -90.47 -2.88 -8.52
CA THR A 405 -91.72 -3.36 -7.92
C THR A 405 -92.87 -3.02 -8.86
N GLY A 406 -93.68 -4.00 -9.25
CA GLY A 406 -94.86 -3.80 -10.09
C GLY A 406 -96.09 -4.56 -9.54
N MET A 407 -97.26 -3.94 -9.60
CA MET A 407 -98.57 -4.55 -9.29
C MET A 407 -99.37 -4.80 -10.57
N ARG A 408 -100.00 -5.98 -10.68
CA ARG A 408 -100.90 -6.30 -11.79
C ARG A 408 -102.18 -5.45 -11.71
N SER A 409 -102.56 -4.83 -12.83
CA SER A 409 -103.87 -4.17 -13.03
C SER A 409 -104.66 -4.98 -14.05
N ASP A 410 -105.77 -5.55 -13.61
CA ASP A 410 -106.59 -6.45 -14.43
C ASP A 410 -107.64 -5.66 -15.22
N TYR A 411 -107.29 -4.64 -16.02
CA TYR A 411 -108.22 -4.07 -17.03
C TYR A 411 -107.50 -3.30 -18.15
N ALA A 412 -107.76 -3.75 -19.39
CA ALA A 412 -107.71 -3.08 -20.69
C ALA A 412 -106.42 -2.36 -21.20
N TYR A 413 -105.89 -2.91 -22.30
CA TYR A 413 -105.12 -2.33 -23.42
C TYR A 413 -104.69 -0.85 -23.35
N ALA A 414 -103.44 -0.61 -22.94
CA ALA A 414 -102.56 0.41 -23.53
C ALA A 414 -101.08 -0.01 -23.30
N PRO A 415 -100.22 -0.08 -24.33
CA PRO A 415 -98.80 -0.33 -24.11
C PRO A 415 -98.16 0.91 -23.47
N THR A 416 -97.40 0.73 -22.40
CA THR A 416 -96.50 1.76 -21.85
C THR A 416 -95.05 1.31 -21.99
N GLU A 417 -94.19 2.24 -22.38
CA GLU A 417 -92.76 2.04 -22.66
C GLU A 417 -91.96 2.01 -21.35
N ILE A 418 -91.06 1.03 -21.17
CA ILE A 418 -90.06 1.03 -20.09
C ILE A 418 -88.82 1.76 -20.61
N ARG A 419 -88.33 2.77 -19.88
CA ARG A 419 -87.07 3.46 -20.20
C ARG A 419 -86.03 3.19 -19.13
N TYR A 420 -84.83 2.78 -19.56
CA TYR A 420 -83.64 2.70 -18.71
C TYR A 420 -82.94 4.05 -18.67
N ASP A 421 -82.84 4.65 -17.49
CA ASP A 421 -82.04 5.85 -17.28
C ASP A 421 -80.61 5.45 -16.90
N GLN A 422 -79.69 5.63 -17.83
CA GLN A 422 -78.29 5.26 -17.68
C GLN A 422 -77.54 6.14 -16.66
N ALA A 423 -77.97 7.39 -16.45
CA ALA A 423 -77.34 8.29 -15.48
C ALA A 423 -77.72 7.94 -14.04
N LEU A 424 -78.96 7.52 -13.83
CA LEU A 424 -79.48 7.12 -12.51
C LEU A 424 -79.35 5.62 -12.23
N LYS A 425 -78.96 4.83 -13.24
CA LYS A 425 -78.96 3.37 -13.24
C LYS A 425 -80.31 2.76 -12.82
N LYS A 426 -81.44 3.42 -13.08
CA LYS A 426 -82.78 2.96 -12.69
C LYS A 426 -83.69 2.85 -13.90
N PHE A 427 -84.69 2.00 -13.79
CA PHE A 427 -85.77 1.91 -14.78
C PHE A 427 -87.02 2.61 -14.26
N THR A 428 -87.78 3.25 -15.14
CA THR A 428 -89.05 3.90 -14.80
C THR A 428 -90.16 3.50 -15.79
N GLY A 429 -91.34 3.11 -15.26
CA GLY A 429 -92.58 2.87 -16.01
C GLY A 429 -93.13 1.43 -16.00
N GLY A 430 -94.47 1.33 -15.85
CA GLY A 430 -95.41 0.33 -16.43
C GLY A 430 -95.29 -1.17 -16.12
N VAL A 431 -96.41 -1.79 -15.67
CA VAL A 431 -96.55 -3.25 -15.50
C VAL A 431 -97.00 -3.92 -16.81
N TYR A 432 -96.26 -4.94 -17.26
CA TYR A 432 -96.69 -5.83 -18.34
C TYR A 432 -97.48 -7.02 -17.79
N ALA A 433 -98.58 -7.36 -18.45
CA ALA A 433 -99.28 -8.63 -18.26
C ALA A 433 -98.99 -9.53 -19.46
N PHE A 434 -98.24 -10.61 -19.24
CA PHE A 434 -98.10 -11.69 -20.22
C PHE A 434 -99.31 -12.63 -20.07
N GLY A 435 -100.20 -12.64 -21.05
CA GLY A 435 -101.25 -13.64 -21.16
C GLY A 435 -100.72 -14.86 -21.90
N VAL A 436 -100.36 -15.92 -21.18
CA VAL A 436 -100.20 -17.26 -21.76
C VAL A 436 -101.46 -18.07 -21.45
N PRO A 437 -102.03 -18.82 -22.42
CA PRO A 437 -103.13 -19.73 -22.12
C PRO A 437 -102.61 -20.86 -21.24
N PHE A 438 -103.20 -21.01 -20.05
CA PHE A 438 -102.95 -22.16 -19.19
C PHE A 438 -103.93 -23.27 -19.61
N GLU A 439 -103.41 -24.47 -19.91
CA GLU A 439 -104.18 -25.70 -19.76
C GLU A 439 -104.03 -26.17 -18.30
N ASP A 440 -105.11 -26.71 -17.72
CA ASP A 440 -105.33 -26.85 -16.27
C ASP A 440 -104.33 -27.77 -15.50
N ASP A 441 -103.37 -28.41 -16.16
CA ASP A 441 -102.51 -29.45 -15.54
C ASP A 441 -100.99 -29.16 -15.52
N CYS A 442 -100.51 -27.96 -15.87
CA CYS A 442 -99.07 -27.63 -15.82
C CYS A 442 -98.69 -26.72 -14.64
N ASN A 443 -98.15 -27.29 -13.56
CA ASN A 443 -98.01 -26.59 -12.26
C ASN A 443 -96.65 -25.96 -11.93
N ARG A 444 -95.62 -25.95 -12.81
CA ARG A 444 -94.34 -25.27 -12.51
C ARG A 444 -93.62 -24.76 -13.77
N PHE A 445 -93.17 -23.52 -13.73
CA PHE A 445 -92.14 -22.95 -14.60
C PHE A 445 -90.98 -22.47 -13.73
N VAL A 446 -89.74 -22.66 -14.19
CA VAL A 446 -88.55 -22.23 -13.46
C VAL A 446 -87.71 -21.36 -14.39
N SER A 447 -87.83 -20.04 -14.20
CA SER A 447 -87.02 -18.95 -14.78
C SER A 447 -87.08 -18.70 -16.30
N TYR A 448 -86.74 -17.47 -16.67
CA TYR A 448 -86.46 -17.02 -18.03
C TYR A 448 -85.14 -16.25 -18.00
N GLU A 449 -84.39 -16.29 -19.10
CA GLU A 449 -83.17 -15.51 -19.29
C GLU A 449 -83.38 -14.59 -20.51
N MET A 450 -83.10 -13.30 -20.36
CA MET A 450 -83.12 -12.34 -21.48
C MET A 450 -81.71 -11.78 -21.67
N LEU A 451 -81.16 -11.94 -22.87
CA LEU A 451 -79.89 -11.35 -23.25
C LEU A 451 -80.08 -9.86 -23.52
N SER A 452 -79.23 -9.01 -22.92
CA SER A 452 -79.34 -7.54 -23.04
C SER A 452 -79.07 -7.02 -24.45
N SER A 453 -78.44 -7.83 -25.31
CA SER A 453 -78.16 -7.49 -26.72
C SER A 453 -79.41 -7.30 -27.57
N ASP A 454 -80.58 -7.82 -27.14
CA ASP A 454 -81.84 -7.74 -27.90
C ASP A 454 -82.69 -6.51 -27.56
N LEU A 455 -82.32 -5.74 -26.52
CA LEU A 455 -83.00 -4.51 -26.12
C LEU A 455 -82.31 -3.28 -26.73
N SER A 456 -82.36 -3.17 -28.05
CA SER A 456 -82.03 -1.91 -28.73
C SER A 456 -83.24 -0.96 -28.74
N ILE A 457 -82.95 0.33 -28.55
CA ILE A 457 -83.91 1.42 -28.36
C ILE A 457 -84.96 1.45 -29.49
N GLY A 458 -86.25 1.40 -29.14
CA GLY A 458 -87.35 1.85 -30.00
C GLY A 458 -87.94 0.85 -31.01
N ARG A 459 -87.71 -0.46 -30.88
CA ARG A 459 -88.48 -1.47 -31.65
C ARG A 459 -89.65 -2.04 -30.86
N VAL A 460 -90.83 -2.05 -31.48
CA VAL A 460 -91.97 -2.88 -31.07
C VAL A 460 -91.70 -4.31 -31.58
N PRO A 461 -91.60 -5.33 -30.70
CA PRO A 461 -91.48 -6.71 -31.17
C PRO A 461 -92.78 -7.08 -31.89
N SER A 462 -92.70 -7.33 -33.19
CA SER A 462 -93.79 -7.94 -33.93
C SER A 462 -93.67 -9.46 -33.83
N HIS A 463 -94.75 -10.21 -34.04
CA HIS A 463 -94.91 -11.66 -33.80
C HIS A 463 -93.87 -12.61 -34.47
N SER A 464 -92.80 -12.09 -35.07
CA SER A 464 -91.75 -12.83 -35.78
C SER A 464 -90.34 -12.66 -35.18
N ASP A 465 -90.16 -11.97 -34.06
CA ASP A 465 -88.87 -11.97 -33.37
C ASP A 465 -88.72 -13.29 -32.59
N ASN A 466 -87.71 -14.09 -32.96
CA ASN A 466 -87.43 -15.43 -32.41
C ASN A 466 -87.09 -15.35 -30.93
N PHE A 467 -88.13 -15.35 -30.10
CA PHE A 467 -88.03 -15.52 -28.67
C PHE A 467 -87.68 -16.98 -28.40
N THR A 468 -86.40 -17.26 -28.11
CA THR A 468 -85.96 -18.62 -27.79
C THR A 468 -86.25 -18.88 -26.32
N LEU A 469 -87.38 -19.54 -26.06
CA LEU A 469 -87.76 -20.00 -24.73
C LEU A 469 -86.93 -21.25 -24.37
N TYR A 470 -85.97 -21.12 -23.46
CA TYR A 470 -85.36 -22.27 -22.80
C TYR A 470 -86.27 -22.69 -21.65
N GLY A 471 -87.01 -23.78 -21.86
CA GLY A 471 -87.82 -24.40 -20.83
C GLY A 471 -87.33 -25.83 -20.59
N ASP A 472 -86.80 -26.11 -19.41
CA ASP A 472 -86.43 -27.44 -18.95
C ASP A 472 -87.68 -28.24 -18.54
N ASN A 473 -88.66 -28.35 -19.44
CA ASN A 473 -89.71 -29.38 -19.40
C ASN A 473 -90.59 -29.30 -20.64
N TRP A 474 -90.08 -29.87 -21.72
CA TRP A 474 -90.89 -30.40 -22.81
C TRP A 474 -90.67 -31.91 -22.74
N THR A 475 -91.55 -32.79 -22.28
CA THR A 475 -93.01 -32.86 -22.12
C THR A 475 -93.28 -34.01 -21.13
N CYS A 476 -94.49 -34.54 -21.01
CA CYS A 476 -94.88 -35.75 -20.26
C CYS A 476 -94.11 -37.07 -20.61
N GLY A 477 -92.77 -37.05 -20.61
CA GLY A 477 -91.87 -38.19 -20.71
C GLY A 477 -90.59 -37.86 -19.95
N SER A 478 -90.26 -38.67 -18.94
CA SER A 478 -89.12 -38.42 -18.05
C SER A 478 -87.78 -38.57 -18.77
N ILE A 479 -86.90 -37.58 -18.63
CA ILE A 479 -85.46 -37.77 -18.82
C ILE A 479 -84.91 -38.27 -17.48
N ASN A 480 -84.84 -39.59 -17.32
CA ASN A 480 -84.08 -40.20 -16.23
C ASN A 480 -82.59 -40.21 -16.61
N ASN A 481 -81.83 -39.23 -16.12
CA ASN A 481 -80.37 -39.33 -16.12
C ASN A 481 -79.92 -40.10 -14.87
N THR A 482 -79.90 -41.43 -14.98
CA THR A 482 -79.22 -42.28 -14.00
C THR A 482 -77.74 -42.38 -14.36
N GLY A 483 -76.95 -41.41 -13.90
CA GLY A 483 -75.50 -41.56 -13.74
C GLY A 483 -74.65 -41.09 -14.93
N GLY A 484 -74.37 -39.79 -14.97
CA GLY A 484 -73.30 -39.22 -15.79
C GLY A 484 -73.37 -37.69 -15.79
N GLY A 485 -72.58 -37.04 -14.92
CA GLY A 485 -72.49 -35.57 -14.89
C GLY A 485 -71.68 -35.05 -16.07
N ILE A 486 -72.19 -34.02 -16.74
CA ILE A 486 -71.44 -33.25 -17.75
C ILE A 486 -70.37 -32.46 -17.01
N LYS A 487 -69.09 -32.71 -17.31
CA LYS A 487 -67.97 -31.92 -16.80
C LYS A 487 -67.53 -30.94 -17.89
N ILE A 488 -67.44 -29.67 -17.52
CA ILE A 488 -66.83 -28.62 -18.34
C ILE A 488 -65.43 -28.39 -17.75
N ASP A 489 -64.40 -28.67 -18.54
CA ASP A 489 -63.01 -28.34 -18.20
C ASP A 489 -62.73 -26.89 -18.66
N PRO A 490 -62.38 -25.97 -17.76
CA PRO A 490 -62.14 -24.57 -18.13
C PRO A 490 -60.82 -24.33 -18.89
N VAL A 491 -60.01 -25.36 -19.17
CA VAL A 491 -58.68 -25.16 -19.78
C VAL A 491 -58.41 -26.03 -21.04
N GLY A 492 -59.43 -26.61 -21.67
CA GLY A 492 -59.24 -27.41 -22.90
C GLY A 492 -60.44 -27.43 -23.84
N GLU A 493 -60.19 -27.14 -25.11
CA GLU A 493 -61.12 -26.95 -26.24
C GLU A 493 -61.93 -28.19 -26.66
N SER A 494 -62.65 -28.83 -25.74
CA SER A 494 -63.71 -29.80 -26.12
C SER A 494 -64.72 -30.04 -25.01
N ILE A 495 -66.00 -30.10 -25.38
CA ILE A 495 -67.06 -30.62 -24.53
C ILE A 495 -67.35 -32.05 -25.01
N SER A 496 -67.13 -33.06 -24.17
CA SER A 496 -67.52 -34.43 -24.48
C SER A 496 -68.50 -34.95 -23.43
N GLY A 497 -69.68 -35.37 -23.87
CA GLY A 497 -70.67 -36.06 -23.06
C GLY A 497 -71.50 -37.00 -23.93
N GLN A 498 -71.83 -38.18 -23.42
CA GLN A 498 -72.75 -39.10 -24.10
C GLN A 498 -74.18 -38.64 -23.84
N ILE A 499 -74.91 -38.34 -24.91
CA ILE A 499 -76.36 -38.12 -24.85
C ILE A 499 -77.02 -39.37 -25.45
N TYR A 500 -77.90 -39.98 -24.67
CA TYR A 500 -78.59 -41.21 -25.03
C TYR A 500 -80.00 -40.91 -25.54
N PHE A 501 -80.32 -41.35 -26.75
CA PHE A 501 -81.65 -41.18 -27.37
C PHE A 501 -82.25 -42.55 -27.70
N THR A 502 -83.42 -42.88 -27.16
CA THR A 502 -84.12 -44.14 -27.41
C THR A 502 -85.11 -44.08 -28.58
N GLY A 503 -84.82 -44.79 -29.69
CA GLY A 503 -85.82 -45.42 -30.59
C GLY A 503 -86.03 -44.89 -32.04
N GLY A 504 -85.37 -45.51 -33.05
CA GLY A 504 -85.70 -45.45 -34.50
C GLY A 504 -85.27 -44.28 -35.44
N SER A 505 -84.14 -44.45 -36.16
CA SER A 505 -83.67 -43.92 -37.48
C SER A 505 -83.97 -42.48 -37.95
N THR A 506 -82.92 -41.68 -38.22
CA THR A 506 -82.95 -40.49 -39.12
C THR A 506 -81.57 -40.14 -39.74
N ASP A 507 -81.60 -39.54 -40.93
CA ASP A 507 -80.47 -38.89 -41.61
C ASP A 507 -80.22 -37.48 -41.04
N VAL A 508 -78.95 -37.05 -40.98
CA VAL A 508 -78.52 -35.75 -40.44
C VAL A 508 -78.16 -34.78 -41.58
N TRP A 509 -78.68 -33.55 -41.54
CA TRP A 509 -78.29 -32.46 -42.44
C TRP A 509 -77.72 -31.29 -41.63
N LEU A 510 -76.51 -30.83 -41.98
CA LEU A 510 -75.87 -29.65 -41.38
C LEU A 510 -76.03 -28.45 -42.33
N THR A 511 -76.51 -27.33 -41.83
CA THR A 511 -76.51 -26.05 -42.58
C THR A 511 -75.44 -25.08 -42.06
N PRO A 512 -74.84 -24.22 -42.90
CA PRO A 512 -73.61 -23.50 -42.57
C PRO A 512 -73.74 -22.31 -41.59
N SER A 513 -74.92 -21.96 -41.07
CA SER A 513 -75.14 -20.66 -40.42
C SER A 513 -75.93 -20.70 -39.10
N GLY A 514 -75.68 -21.69 -38.25
CA GLY A 514 -76.21 -21.73 -36.89
C GLY A 514 -76.57 -23.15 -36.45
N ASN A 515 -76.03 -23.57 -35.31
CA ASN A 515 -76.25 -24.92 -34.78
C ASN A 515 -77.60 -24.99 -34.08
N SER A 516 -78.65 -25.37 -34.80
CA SER A 516 -79.87 -25.93 -34.18
C SER A 516 -79.93 -27.43 -34.48
N ILE A 517 -80.17 -28.22 -33.43
CA ILE A 517 -80.45 -29.65 -33.54
C ILE A 517 -81.94 -29.79 -33.25
N ASN A 518 -82.73 -30.05 -34.29
CA ASN A 518 -84.16 -30.31 -34.14
C ASN A 518 -84.39 -31.77 -34.47
N GLY A 519 -84.57 -32.60 -33.44
CA GLY A 519 -84.77 -34.03 -33.57
C GLY A 519 -86.15 -34.41 -33.07
N SER A 520 -86.94 -35.07 -33.93
CA SER A 520 -88.16 -35.77 -33.53
C SER A 520 -87.93 -37.28 -33.70
N GLY A 521 -87.98 -38.04 -32.61
CA GLY A 521 -87.89 -39.51 -32.63
C GLY A 521 -86.47 -40.04 -32.48
N GLY A 522 -86.31 -41.09 -31.66
CA GLY A 522 -85.02 -41.50 -31.09
C GLY A 522 -84.15 -42.41 -31.96
N ALA A 523 -82.95 -42.67 -31.48
CA ALA A 523 -82.02 -43.76 -31.76
C ALA A 523 -80.63 -43.26 -31.35
N TRP A 524 -79.81 -44.17 -30.85
CA TRP A 524 -78.60 -43.87 -30.09
C TRP A 524 -77.42 -43.65 -31.05
N GLY A 525 -76.75 -42.50 -30.95
CA GLY A 525 -75.54 -42.20 -31.68
C GLY A 525 -74.63 -41.27 -30.88
N THR A 526 -73.32 -41.45 -31.01
CA THR A 526 -72.34 -40.51 -30.43
C THR A 526 -72.04 -39.44 -31.47
N ILE A 527 -72.49 -38.20 -31.23
CA ILE A 527 -72.07 -37.04 -32.02
C ILE A 527 -70.82 -36.48 -31.37
N ASN A 528 -69.67 -36.67 -32.01
CA ASN A 528 -68.45 -35.97 -31.63
C ASN A 528 -68.45 -34.62 -32.36
N VAL A 529 -68.73 -33.54 -31.63
CA VAL A 529 -68.58 -32.19 -32.15
C VAL A 529 -67.16 -31.74 -31.83
N GLU A 530 -66.29 -31.78 -32.83
CA GLU A 530 -64.95 -31.17 -32.76
C GLU A 530 -65.08 -29.70 -33.17
N PHE A 531 -64.94 -28.78 -32.22
CA PHE A 531 -64.75 -27.38 -32.55
C PHE A 531 -63.27 -27.18 -32.85
N LYS A 532 -62.93 -26.94 -34.12
CA LYS A 532 -61.59 -26.48 -34.50
C LYS A 532 -61.52 -24.97 -34.33
N PRO A 533 -60.37 -24.42 -33.90
CA PRO A 533 -60.22 -23.02 -33.53
C PRO A 533 -60.58 -22.04 -34.65
#